data_AF-A0A1B5KSV4-F1
#
_entry.id   AF-A0A1B5KSV4-F1
#
_cell.length_a   1.000
_cell.length_b   1.000
_cell.length_c   1.000
_cell.angle_alpha   90.00
_cell.angle_beta   90.00
_cell.angle_gamma   90.00
#
_symmetry.space_group_name_H-M   'P 1'
#
loop_
_entity.id
_entity.type
_entity.pdbx_description
1 polymer ?
#
loop_
_entity_poly.entity_id
_entity_poly.type
_entity_poly.pdbx_seq_one_letter_code
_entity_poly.pdbx_strand_id
1 'polypeptide(L)'
;MTSGSCGKGHCTKPDCPYTHSKAAPSSPVCEAFGFYGYCPEGSDCSARHVFECPDFSNTGVCKTKGCKLLHHDDVSSDEETTGSDDVDSDDVAELIDAESDDSDFENQPDFIRL
;
A
#
# COMPACT_ATOMS: atom_id res chain seq x y z
N MET A 1 -14.77 -9.87 15.98
CA MET A 1 -13.53 -9.99 15.20
C MET A 1 -12.79 -8.67 15.39
N THR A 2 -11.74 -8.62 16.22
CA THR A 2 -11.03 -7.37 16.50
C THR A 2 -10.12 -7.04 15.31
N SER A 3 -10.53 -6.07 14.51
CA SER A 3 -9.78 -5.55 13.37
C SER A 3 -8.62 -4.69 13.89
N GLY A 4 -7.58 -5.35 14.39
CA GLY A 4 -6.32 -4.70 14.78
C GLY A 4 -5.52 -4.32 13.54
N SER A 5 -5.43 -3.03 13.26
CA SER A 5 -4.69 -2.47 12.13
C SER A 5 -3.18 -2.74 12.25
N CYS A 6 -2.61 -3.64 11.42
CA CYS A 6 -1.18 -3.99 11.41
C CYS A 6 -0.28 -2.85 10.83
N GLY A 7 -0.86 -1.74 10.37
CA GLY A 7 -0.14 -0.67 9.65
C GLY A 7 0.53 0.44 10.48
N LYS A 8 0.55 0.36 11.82
CA LYS A 8 1.11 1.43 12.69
C LYS A 8 2.19 0.99 13.67
N GLY A 9 2.80 -0.19 13.48
CA GLY A 9 3.81 -0.71 14.42
C GLY A 9 3.27 -1.12 15.81
N HIS A 10 1.94 -1.14 15.97
CA HIS A 10 1.25 -1.63 17.17
C HIS A 10 0.68 -3.04 16.98
N CYS A 11 1.12 -3.75 15.94
CA CYS A 11 0.66 -5.10 15.71
C CYS A 11 1.24 -6.04 16.76
N THR A 12 0.36 -6.63 17.57
CA THR A 12 0.70 -7.57 18.62
C THR A 12 0.58 -9.03 18.17
N LYS A 13 0.24 -9.29 16.90
CA LYS A 13 0.14 -10.67 16.38
C LYS A 13 1.53 -11.22 16.03
N PRO A 14 1.96 -12.34 16.62
CA PRO A 14 3.25 -12.95 16.28
C PRO A 14 3.29 -13.49 14.84
N ASP A 15 2.13 -13.81 14.27
CA ASP A 15 1.93 -14.25 12.88
C ASP A 15 1.27 -13.11 12.08
N CYS A 16 1.90 -11.91 12.00
CA CYS A 16 1.42 -10.90 11.04
C CYS A 16 2.03 -11.21 9.67
N PRO A 17 1.23 -11.20 8.58
CA PRO A 17 1.73 -11.34 7.21
C PRO A 17 2.64 -10.18 6.77
N TYR A 18 2.70 -9.10 7.56
CA TYR A 18 3.58 -7.97 7.34
C TYR A 18 4.80 -8.05 8.27
N THR A 19 5.99 -7.76 7.72
CA THR A 19 7.25 -7.78 8.47
C THR A 19 7.22 -6.79 9.63
N HIS A 20 7.24 -7.30 10.85
CA HIS A 20 7.42 -6.49 12.05
C HIS A 20 8.89 -6.09 12.17
N SER A 21 9.22 -4.84 11.87
CA SER A 21 10.51 -4.28 12.25
C SER A 21 10.61 -4.25 13.78
N LYS A 22 11.69 -4.76 14.35
CA LYS A 22 11.93 -4.70 15.80
C LYS A 22 12.30 -3.29 16.28
N ALA A 23 12.54 -2.38 15.34
CA ALA A 23 12.77 -0.97 15.57
C ALA A 23 11.62 -0.35 16.37
N ALA A 24 11.97 0.50 17.34
CA ALA A 24 10.99 1.31 18.04
C ALA A 24 10.35 2.30 17.04
N PRO A 25 9.10 2.76 17.27
CA PRO A 25 8.51 3.83 16.45
C PRO A 25 9.32 5.13 16.50
N SER A 26 10.09 5.33 17.57
CA SER A 26 11.01 6.46 17.74
C SER A 26 12.41 6.22 17.16
N SER A 27 12.68 5.04 16.60
CA SER A 27 13.94 4.76 15.94
C SER A 27 14.06 5.56 14.63
N PRO A 28 15.29 5.91 14.21
CA PRO A 28 15.53 6.52 12.91
C PRO A 28 15.09 5.60 11.77
N VAL A 29 14.83 6.19 10.60
CA VAL A 29 14.64 5.50 9.33
C VAL A 29 15.98 4.89 8.90
N CYS A 30 15.94 3.62 8.51
CA CYS A 30 17.11 2.94 7.95
C CYS A 30 17.50 3.59 6.62
N GLU A 31 18.74 4.08 6.52
CA GLU A 31 19.24 4.71 5.30
C GLU A 31 19.25 3.74 4.12
N ALA A 32 19.71 2.50 4.33
CA ALA A 32 19.76 1.49 3.28
C ALA A 32 18.36 1.19 2.72
N PHE A 33 17.38 1.00 3.61
CA PHE A 33 16.01 0.76 3.19
C PHE A 33 15.37 2.00 2.55
N GLY A 34 15.58 3.20 3.12
CA GLY A 34 15.02 4.44 2.60
C GLY A 34 15.53 4.80 1.20
N PHE A 35 16.81 4.53 0.91
CA PHE A 35 17.40 4.82 -0.41
C PHE A 35 17.23 3.68 -1.42
N TYR A 36 17.44 2.43 -1.02
CA TYR A 36 17.50 1.30 -1.93
C TYR A 36 16.27 0.38 -1.86
N GLY A 37 15.38 0.58 -0.89
CA GLY A 37 14.25 -0.31 -0.64
C GLY A 37 14.63 -1.66 -0.03
N TYR A 38 15.90 -1.86 0.33
CA TYR A 38 16.37 -3.09 0.95
C TYR A 38 17.42 -2.80 2.04
N CYS A 39 17.41 -3.62 3.08
CA CYS A 39 18.41 -3.58 4.15
C CYS A 39 18.97 -4.99 4.35
N PRO A 40 20.31 -5.17 4.41
CA PRO A 40 20.93 -6.47 4.60
C PRO A 40 20.64 -7.10 5.97
N GLU A 41 20.30 -6.27 6.98
CA GLU A 41 19.94 -6.72 8.32
C GLU A 41 18.49 -7.26 8.39
N GLY A 42 17.64 -6.94 7.40
CA GLY A 42 16.28 -7.43 7.32
C GLY A 42 15.48 -7.17 8.61
N SER A 43 14.89 -8.22 9.18
CA SER A 43 14.04 -8.12 10.37
C SER A 43 14.81 -7.80 11.66
N ASP A 44 16.14 -8.00 11.67
CA ASP A 44 17.00 -7.73 12.82
C ASP A 44 17.48 -6.27 12.88
N CYS A 45 17.17 -5.45 11.86
CA CYS A 45 17.53 -4.04 11.84
C CYS A 45 16.84 -3.27 12.98
N SER A 46 17.61 -2.47 13.73
CA SER A 46 17.11 -1.63 14.81
C SER A 46 16.46 -0.31 14.32
N ALA A 47 16.60 -0.02 13.02
CA ALA A 47 16.05 1.16 12.36
C ALA A 47 14.74 0.83 11.63
N ARG A 48 13.88 1.83 11.43
CA ARG A 48 12.59 1.64 10.79
C ARG A 48 12.77 1.45 9.28
N HIS A 49 12.16 0.40 8.74
CA HIS A 49 12.08 0.15 7.30
C HIS A 49 10.83 0.82 6.74
N VAL A 50 10.99 2.06 6.31
CA VAL A 50 9.94 2.90 5.73
C VAL A 50 10.48 3.61 4.50
N PHE A 51 9.60 3.87 3.52
CA PHE A 51 9.94 4.57 2.27
C PHE A 51 9.88 6.10 2.48
N GLU A 52 10.66 6.59 3.42
CA GLU A 52 10.79 8.01 3.75
C GLU A 52 12.24 8.47 3.49
N CYS A 53 12.44 9.77 3.29
CA CYS A 53 13.77 10.33 3.12
C CYS A 53 14.55 10.18 4.43
N PRO A 54 15.62 9.36 4.51
CA PRO A 54 16.31 9.14 5.76
C PRO A 54 17.05 10.38 6.24
N ASP A 55 17.59 11.22 5.35
CA ASP A 55 18.18 12.52 5.72
C ASP A 55 17.14 13.40 6.42
N PHE A 56 15.95 13.55 5.84
CA PHE A 56 14.90 14.38 6.39
C PHE A 56 14.29 13.78 7.67
N SER A 57 13.91 12.50 7.67
CA SER A 57 13.27 11.85 8.81
C SER A 57 14.21 11.70 10.02
N ASN A 58 15.52 11.56 9.80
CA ASN A 58 16.48 11.39 10.89
C ASN A 58 17.05 12.72 11.39
N THR A 59 17.27 13.70 10.50
CA THR A 59 17.95 14.96 10.85
C THR A 59 17.05 16.19 10.78
N GLY A 60 15.87 16.08 10.18
CA GLY A 60 14.96 17.19 9.89
C GLY A 60 15.39 18.04 8.69
N VAL A 61 16.51 17.73 8.03
CA VAL A 61 17.05 18.54 6.93
C VAL A 61 17.49 17.65 5.78
N CYS A 62 16.86 17.83 4.62
CA CYS A 62 17.32 17.21 3.37
C CYS A 62 18.16 18.21 2.57
N LYS A 63 19.40 17.84 2.23
CA LYS A 63 20.29 18.67 1.38
C LYS A 63 19.97 18.55 -0.11
N THR A 64 19.21 17.52 -0.50
CA THR A 64 18.90 17.21 -1.89
C THR A 64 17.78 18.12 -2.39
N LYS A 65 18.13 19.05 -3.29
CA LYS A 65 17.17 19.90 -4.00
C LYS A 65 16.29 19.02 -4.91
N GLY A 66 15.00 18.92 -4.62
CA GLY A 66 14.06 18.07 -5.37
C GLY A 66 14.13 16.58 -4.98
N CYS A 67 14.34 16.29 -3.69
CA CYS A 67 14.23 14.93 -3.18
C CYS A 67 12.87 14.32 -3.53
N LYS A 68 12.88 13.10 -4.08
CA LYS A 68 11.68 12.36 -4.49
C LYS A 68 11.14 11.44 -3.39
N LEU A 69 11.88 11.32 -2.29
CA LEU A 69 11.47 10.54 -1.13
C LEU A 69 10.52 11.34 -0.26
N LEU A 70 9.64 10.66 0.46
CA LEU A 70 8.63 11.30 1.31
C LEU A 70 9.30 12.14 2.40
N HIS A 71 8.96 13.43 2.48
CA HIS A 71 9.28 14.31 3.60
C HIS A 71 8.00 14.52 4.39
N HIS A 72 7.96 14.09 5.65
CA HIS A 72 6.81 14.28 6.52
C HIS A 72 6.87 15.69 7.12
N ASP A 73 6.58 16.71 6.31
CA ASP A 73 6.29 18.06 6.78
C ASP A 73 4.78 18.17 6.95
N ASP A 74 4.28 17.91 8.17
CA ASP A 74 2.91 18.28 8.51
C ASP A 74 2.78 19.81 8.49
N VAL A 75 1.68 20.28 7.91
CA VAL A 75 1.18 21.67 7.86
C VAL A 75 1.68 22.52 6.69
N SER A 76 1.07 22.35 5.52
CA SER A 76 -0.04 23.21 5.05
C SER A 76 -0.34 22.90 3.57
N SER A 77 -1.38 22.10 3.30
CA SER A 77 -2.16 22.34 2.09
C SER A 77 -3.15 23.43 2.45
N ASP A 78 -2.80 24.65 2.08
CA ASP A 78 -3.71 25.76 1.85
C ASP A 78 -4.94 25.32 1.04
N GLU A 79 -6.07 25.95 1.35
CA GLU A 79 -7.39 25.61 0.83
C GLU A 79 -7.49 25.81 -0.68
N GLU A 80 -7.87 24.76 -1.41
CA GLU A 80 -8.41 24.92 -2.76
C GLU A 80 -9.81 24.30 -2.80
N THR A 81 -10.77 25.18 -3.03
CA THR A 81 -12.21 24.95 -3.04
C THR A 81 -12.64 24.17 -4.30
N THR A 82 -13.83 23.56 -4.24
CA THR A 82 -14.60 22.92 -5.34
C THR A 82 -14.22 21.47 -5.67
N GLY A 83 -15.13 20.51 -5.83
CA GLY A 83 -16.59 20.49 -5.75
C GLY A 83 -17.02 19.03 -5.63
N SER A 84 -18.02 18.78 -4.82
CA SER A 84 -18.71 17.48 -4.75
C SER A 84 -19.58 17.37 -5.99
N ASP A 85 -19.22 16.50 -6.92
CA ASP A 85 -20.16 16.05 -7.96
C ASP A 85 -20.60 14.64 -7.59
N ASP A 86 -21.74 14.59 -6.90
CA ASP A 86 -22.51 13.38 -6.63
C ASP A 86 -22.97 12.77 -7.96
N VAL A 87 -22.46 11.60 -8.32
CA VAL A 87 -23.04 10.80 -9.42
C VAL A 87 -24.22 10.01 -8.85
N ASP A 88 -25.42 10.50 -9.13
CA ASP A 88 -26.68 9.81 -8.88
C ASP A 88 -26.72 8.56 -9.77
N SER A 89 -26.55 7.39 -9.15
CA SER A 89 -26.52 6.10 -9.84
C SER A 89 -27.93 5.49 -9.87
N ASP A 90 -28.86 6.23 -10.46
CA ASP A 90 -30.19 5.74 -10.81
C ASP A 90 -30.18 5.36 -12.30
N ASP A 91 -30.77 4.21 -12.65
CA ASP A 91 -31.00 3.67 -14.01
C ASP A 91 -30.01 2.60 -14.54
N VAL A 92 -30.10 1.39 -13.98
CA VAL A 92 -30.00 0.14 -14.77
C VAL A 92 -31.17 -0.74 -14.33
N ALA A 93 -32.36 -0.41 -14.84
CA ALA A 93 -33.48 -1.33 -14.86
C ALA A 93 -33.83 -1.59 -16.33
N GLU A 94 -34.12 -2.86 -16.61
CA GLU A 94 -34.52 -3.43 -17.91
C GLU A 94 -33.35 -3.80 -18.84
N LEU A 95 -33.39 -5.04 -19.34
CA LEU A 95 -32.88 -5.55 -20.62
C LEU A 95 -32.44 -7.04 -20.60
N ILE A 96 -32.66 -7.81 -19.53
CA ILE A 96 -32.61 -9.29 -19.65
C ILE A 96 -34.00 -9.82 -20.03
N ASP A 97 -34.34 -9.55 -21.28
CA ASP A 97 -35.36 -10.30 -22.02
C ASP A 97 -34.89 -11.73 -22.25
N ALA A 98 -35.90 -12.58 -22.36
CA ALA A 98 -35.83 -14.02 -22.19
C ALA A 98 -35.20 -14.77 -23.39
N GLU A 99 -34.97 -16.05 -23.11
CA GLU A 99 -35.19 -17.23 -23.98
C GLU A 99 -34.19 -17.60 -25.11
N SER A 100 -33.51 -18.73 -24.84
CA SER A 100 -33.36 -19.92 -25.69
C SER A 100 -32.50 -19.86 -26.96
N ASP A 101 -31.41 -20.66 -27.01
CA ASP A 101 -31.33 -21.84 -27.88
C ASP A 101 -30.12 -22.74 -27.53
N ASP A 102 -30.36 -24.04 -27.53
CA ASP A 102 -29.49 -25.16 -27.15
C ASP A 102 -28.77 -25.70 -28.39
N SER A 103 -27.42 -25.78 -28.38
CA SER A 103 -26.70 -26.69 -29.29
C SER A 103 -25.23 -26.90 -28.90
N ASP A 104 -25.01 -28.03 -28.23
CA ASP A 104 -23.97 -29.05 -28.50
C ASP A 104 -22.77 -28.64 -29.40
N PHE A 105 -21.58 -28.54 -28.81
CA PHE A 105 -20.32 -28.73 -29.55
C PHE A 105 -19.34 -29.56 -28.72
N GLU A 106 -19.65 -30.85 -28.61
CA GLU A 106 -18.66 -31.90 -28.37
C GLU A 106 -17.68 -31.96 -29.57
N ASN A 107 -16.52 -31.29 -29.49
CA ASN A 107 -15.29 -31.77 -30.15
C ASN A 107 -13.99 -31.08 -29.65
N GLN A 108 -13.42 -31.64 -28.57
CA GLN A 108 -11.99 -31.91 -28.23
C GLN A 108 -10.84 -31.20 -29.00
N PRO A 109 -9.61 -31.02 -28.43
CA PRO A 109 -9.00 -31.88 -27.41
C PRO A 109 -8.18 -31.22 -26.28
N ASP A 110 -8.06 -32.00 -25.22
CA ASP A 110 -7.13 -31.90 -24.10
C ASP A 110 -5.67 -31.71 -24.58
N PHE A 111 -5.09 -30.52 -24.34
CA PHE A 111 -3.65 -30.31 -24.42
C PHE A 111 -3.07 -30.02 -23.03
N ILE A 112 -2.69 -31.15 -22.42
CA ILE A 112 -1.49 -31.37 -21.59
C ILE A 112 -1.63 -31.07 -20.09
N ARG A 113 -1.81 -32.19 -19.37
CA ARG A 113 -1.22 -32.50 -18.06
C ARG A 113 0.28 -32.18 -18.01
N LEU A 114 0.71 -31.43 -16.98
CA LEU A 114 1.58 -31.94 -15.91
C LEU A 114 1.52 -31.03 -14.69
#